data_AF-A0A0L0CG53-F1
#
_entry.id   AF-A0A0L0CG53-F1
#
_cell.length_a   1.000
_cell.length_b   1.000
_cell.length_c   1.000
_cell.angle_alpha   90.00
_cell.angle_beta   90.00
_cell.angle_gamma   90.00
#
_symmetry.space_group_name_H-M   'P 1'
#
loop_
_entity.id
_entity.type
_entity.pdbx_description
1 polymer ?
#
loop_
_entity_poly.entity_id
_entity_poly.type
_entity_poly.pdbx_seq_one_letter_code
_entity_poly.pdbx_strand_id
1 'polypeptide(L)'
;MDCNETTRILNSETNEQLLKTHAEELANVRKLRLVVKELKQIDCSKLQLPDNEQVKKVIVLIKIGEYLYLNEKKDQVLNLGGVTSNKLNYTERKAVRHQLTANLIKELKRINNFSSKLRTELPELLSDGNTLHTEILHLEKQRRSNLESMIQLRNRKCNFLKVVAELKMGPYLACELEVMFANARHNQTKVNILRGYFVNELLTRTEHNLKAIREVEGYINDAMEKDQEISN
;
A
#
# COMPACT_ATOMS: atom_id res chain seq x y z
N MET A 1 11.52 -18.06 35.38
CA MET A 1 12.48 -18.19 34.27
C MET A 1 11.73 -18.75 33.09
N ASP A 2 11.91 -18.08 31.95
CA ASP A 2 11.62 -18.50 30.58
C ASP A 2 10.18 -18.77 30.14
N CYS A 3 9.56 -17.68 29.63
CA CYS A 3 8.61 -17.73 28.51
C CYS A 3 8.86 -16.51 27.59
N ASN A 4 9.93 -16.61 26.80
CA ASN A 4 10.15 -16.00 25.49
C ASN A 4 9.31 -14.76 25.11
N GLU A 5 9.81 -13.58 25.46
CA GLU A 5 9.56 -12.28 24.80
C GLU A 5 10.16 -12.24 23.37
N THR A 6 9.94 -13.28 22.57
CA THR A 6 10.40 -13.35 21.18
C THR A 6 9.23 -13.31 20.22
N THR A 7 8.46 -12.24 20.25
CA THR A 7 7.76 -11.72 19.07
C THR A 7 8.15 -10.27 18.92
N ARG A 8 9.42 -10.10 18.49
CA ARG A 8 9.94 -8.87 17.91
C ARG A 8 8.85 -8.23 17.08
N ILE A 9 8.39 -7.08 17.57
CA ILE A 9 7.72 -6.04 16.81
C ILE A 9 8.49 -5.93 15.49
N LEU A 10 7.91 -6.46 14.40
CA LEU A 10 8.42 -6.20 13.06
C LEU A 10 8.42 -4.67 12.93
N ASN A 11 9.61 -4.07 12.79
CA ASN A 11 9.80 -2.62 12.63
C ASN A 11 8.73 -2.08 11.68
N SER A 12 8.03 -1.01 12.04
CA SER A 12 6.99 -0.40 11.21
C SER A 12 7.43 -0.16 9.77
N GLU A 13 8.71 0.19 9.58
CA GLU A 13 9.36 0.31 8.26
C GLU A 13 9.38 -0.99 7.46
N THR A 14 9.62 -2.15 8.10
CA THR A 14 9.61 -3.45 7.42
C THR A 14 8.20 -3.85 6.97
N ASN A 15 7.17 -3.52 7.75
CA ASN A 15 5.78 -3.76 7.35
C ASN A 15 5.34 -2.84 6.21
N GLU A 16 5.76 -1.57 6.21
CA GLU A 16 5.48 -0.66 5.09
C GLU A 16 6.20 -1.09 3.80
N GLN A 17 7.43 -1.58 3.90
CA GLN A 17 8.16 -2.13 2.77
C GLN A 17 7.47 -3.39 2.21
N LEU A 18 7.02 -4.30 3.07
CA LEU A 18 6.26 -5.50 2.66
C LEU A 18 4.92 -5.14 2.01
N LEU A 19 4.24 -4.09 2.47
CA LEU A 19 3.01 -3.60 1.84
C LEU A 19 3.26 -3.00 0.46
N LYS A 20 4.39 -2.29 0.28
CA LYS A 20 4.81 -1.74 -1.02
C LYS A 20 5.16 -2.85 -2.01
N THR A 21 5.98 -3.83 -1.62
CA THR A 21 6.34 -4.96 -2.50
C THR A 21 5.10 -5.77 -2.88
N HIS A 22 4.19 -6.02 -1.94
CA HIS A 22 2.93 -6.71 -2.22
C HIS A 22 2.03 -5.92 -3.20
N ALA A 23 1.99 -4.58 -3.09
CA ALA A 23 1.24 -3.75 -4.03
C ALA A 23 1.84 -3.77 -5.45
N GLU A 24 3.16 -3.77 -5.56
CA GLU A 24 3.90 -3.88 -6.83
C GLU A 24 3.68 -5.24 -7.50
N GLU A 25 3.72 -6.33 -6.73
CA GLU A 25 3.41 -7.68 -7.23
C GLU A 25 1.96 -7.79 -7.72
N LEU A 26 1.00 -7.23 -6.98
CA LEU A 26 -0.40 -7.15 -7.40
C LEU A 26 -0.57 -6.37 -8.71
N ALA A 27 0.19 -5.29 -8.90
CA ALA A 27 0.17 -4.53 -10.14
C ALA A 27 0.72 -5.36 -11.31
N ASN A 28 1.79 -6.13 -11.09
CA ASN A 28 2.36 -7.03 -12.11
C ASN A 28 1.40 -8.17 -12.48
N VAL A 29 0.74 -8.79 -11.51
CA VAL A 29 -0.29 -9.81 -11.75
C VAL A 29 -1.45 -9.25 -12.57
N ARG A 30 -1.89 -8.00 -12.31
CA ARG A 30 -2.94 -7.34 -13.11
C ARG A 30 -2.48 -7.07 -14.55
N LYS A 31 -1.23 -6.65 -14.76
CA LYS A 31 -0.65 -6.46 -16.11
C LYS A 31 -0.61 -7.78 -16.88
N LEU A 32 -0.12 -8.86 -16.25
CA LEU A 32 -0.11 -10.19 -16.86
C LEU A 32 -1.51 -10.69 -17.19
N ARG A 33 -2.51 -10.39 -16.35
CA ARG A 33 -3.91 -10.72 -16.63
C ARG A 33 -4.48 -9.97 -17.84
N LEU A 34 -4.09 -8.72 -18.03
CA LEU A 34 -4.42 -7.94 -19.23
C LEU A 34 -3.79 -8.57 -20.47
N VAL A 35 -2.50 -8.90 -20.43
CA VAL A 35 -1.80 -9.56 -21.53
C VAL A 35 -2.46 -10.90 -21.88
N VAL A 36 -2.81 -11.73 -20.89
CA VAL A 36 -3.51 -12.99 -21.10
C VAL A 36 -4.93 -12.78 -21.65
N LYS A 37 -5.62 -11.72 -21.25
CA LYS A 37 -6.95 -11.37 -21.79
C LYS A 37 -6.86 -11.01 -23.27
N GLU A 38 -5.90 -10.17 -23.65
CA GLU A 38 -5.65 -9.80 -25.04
C GLU A 38 -5.19 -11.01 -25.87
N LEU A 39 -4.28 -11.85 -25.35
CA LEU A 39 -3.85 -13.09 -26.01
C LEU A 39 -5.00 -14.08 -26.23
N LYS A 40 -5.98 -14.14 -25.33
CA LYS A 40 -7.19 -14.97 -25.49
C LYS A 40 -8.18 -14.40 -26.50
N GLN A 41 -8.11 -13.10 -26.78
CA GLN A 41 -8.93 -12.43 -27.81
C GLN A 41 -8.30 -12.49 -29.20
N ILE A 42 -7.01 -12.83 -29.29
CA ILE A 42 -6.36 -13.15 -30.56
C ILE A 42 -6.86 -14.52 -31.01
N ASP A 43 -7.85 -14.51 -31.91
CA ASP A 43 -8.30 -15.68 -32.66
C ASP A 43 -7.17 -16.17 -33.58
N CYS A 44 -6.28 -17.03 -33.06
CA CYS A 44 -5.26 -17.73 -33.85
C CYS A 44 -5.85 -18.58 -35.00
N SER A 45 -7.17 -18.77 -35.03
CA SER A 45 -7.95 -19.43 -36.08
C SER A 45 -8.19 -18.56 -37.32
N LYS A 46 -8.00 -17.25 -37.25
CA LYS A 46 -8.16 -16.31 -38.39
C LYS A 46 -6.86 -15.95 -39.10
N LEU A 47 -5.70 -16.39 -38.60
CA LEU A 47 -4.46 -16.38 -39.35
C LEU A 47 -4.55 -17.46 -40.43
N GLN A 48 -4.94 -17.08 -41.65
CA GLN A 48 -4.93 -17.95 -42.81
C GLN A 48 -3.48 -18.32 -43.15
N LEU A 49 -2.97 -19.36 -42.51
CA LEU A 49 -1.80 -20.11 -42.94
C LEU A 49 -2.28 -21.31 -43.77
N PRO A 50 -1.50 -21.74 -44.78
CA PRO A 50 -1.90 -22.84 -45.65
C PRO A 50 -2.08 -24.10 -44.81
N ASP A 51 -3.29 -24.65 -44.84
CA ASP A 51 -3.67 -25.98 -44.37
C ASP A 51 -3.02 -26.44 -43.04
N ASN A 52 -3.59 -25.99 -41.93
CA ASN A 52 -3.14 -26.20 -40.54
C ASN A 52 -2.87 -27.69 -40.20
N GLU A 53 -3.54 -28.63 -40.88
CA GLU A 53 -3.25 -30.07 -40.74
C GLU A 53 -1.93 -30.51 -41.40
N GLN A 54 -1.62 -29.98 -42.58
CA GLN A 54 -0.35 -30.27 -43.26
C GLN A 54 0.80 -29.63 -42.49
N VAL A 55 0.62 -28.40 -42.00
CA VAL A 55 1.61 -27.72 -41.17
C VAL A 55 1.82 -28.46 -39.85
N LYS A 56 0.77 -28.97 -39.18
CA LYS A 56 0.93 -29.82 -37.99
C LYS A 56 1.64 -31.13 -38.29
N LYS A 57 1.31 -31.82 -39.39
CA LYS A 57 2.02 -33.05 -39.82
C LYS A 57 3.49 -32.78 -40.13
N VAL A 58 3.78 -31.68 -40.83
CA VAL A 58 5.13 -31.24 -41.17
C VAL A 58 5.90 -30.81 -39.93
N ILE A 59 5.29 -30.08 -38.99
CA ILE A 59 5.92 -29.71 -37.71
C ILE A 59 6.20 -30.96 -36.85
N VAL A 60 5.31 -31.95 -36.85
CA VAL A 60 5.54 -33.22 -36.14
C VAL A 60 6.68 -34.00 -36.81
N LEU A 61 6.71 -34.07 -38.14
CA LEU A 61 7.81 -34.69 -38.91
C LEU A 61 9.14 -33.97 -38.73
N ILE A 62 9.14 -32.63 -38.70
CA ILE A 62 10.32 -31.80 -38.46
C ILE A 62 10.78 -31.95 -37.01
N LYS A 63 9.87 -31.97 -36.02
CA LYS A 63 10.24 -32.21 -34.62
C LYS A 63 10.82 -33.61 -34.43
N ILE A 64 10.19 -34.64 -34.98
CA ILE A 64 10.74 -36.01 -34.93
C ILE A 64 12.08 -36.07 -35.65
N GLY A 65 12.20 -35.40 -36.79
CA GLY A 65 13.43 -35.25 -37.55
C GLY A 65 14.53 -34.55 -36.75
N GLU A 66 14.25 -33.47 -36.03
CA GLU A 66 15.20 -32.71 -35.22
C GLU A 66 15.63 -33.46 -33.96
N TYR A 67 14.72 -34.17 -33.29
CA TYR A 67 15.05 -35.02 -32.13
C TYR A 67 15.86 -36.28 -32.50
N LEU A 68 15.89 -36.65 -33.78
CA LEU A 68 16.72 -37.75 -34.27
C LEU A 68 18.20 -37.36 -34.37
N TYR A 69 18.56 -36.08 -34.43
CA TYR A 69 19.97 -35.63 -34.49
C TYR A 69 20.43 -35.14 -33.12
N LEU A 70 21.27 -35.92 -32.45
CA LEU A 70 21.76 -35.63 -31.09
C LEU A 70 22.95 -34.64 -31.06
N ASN A 71 23.38 -34.09 -32.21
CA ASN A 71 24.52 -33.17 -32.32
C ASN A 71 24.15 -31.86 -33.03
N GLU A 72 24.70 -30.74 -32.55
CA GLU A 72 24.45 -29.38 -33.08
C GLU A 72 24.83 -29.18 -34.56
N LYS A 73 25.74 -30.02 -35.09
CA LYS A 73 26.17 -29.97 -36.50
C LYS A 73 25.21 -30.66 -37.49
N LYS A 74 24.13 -31.29 -37.00
CA LYS A 74 23.08 -31.97 -37.83
C LYS A 74 23.56 -33.05 -38.81
N ASP A 75 24.82 -33.49 -38.74
CA ASP A 75 25.38 -34.43 -39.72
C ASP A 75 25.01 -35.91 -39.49
N GLN A 76 24.50 -36.29 -38.31
CA GLN A 76 24.32 -37.71 -37.94
C GLN A 76 23.08 -37.98 -37.08
N VAL A 77 22.16 -38.82 -37.58
CA VAL A 77 21.05 -39.36 -36.79
C VAL A 77 21.62 -40.18 -35.63
N LEU A 78 21.28 -39.80 -34.40
CA LEU A 78 21.62 -40.47 -33.15
C LEU A 78 23.13 -40.69 -32.89
N ASN A 79 24.02 -39.90 -33.52
CA ASN A 79 25.49 -40.09 -33.43
C ASN A 79 25.99 -41.49 -33.87
N LEU A 80 25.31 -42.11 -34.85
CA LEU A 80 25.67 -43.43 -35.35
C LEU A 80 26.64 -43.42 -36.54
N GLY A 81 27.20 -42.26 -36.93
CA GLY A 81 27.90 -42.10 -38.20
C GLY A 81 29.26 -42.79 -38.34
N GLY A 82 29.68 -43.60 -37.37
CA GLY A 82 30.81 -44.54 -37.51
C GLY A 82 30.40 -46.02 -37.50
N VAL A 83 29.16 -46.35 -37.14
CA VAL A 83 28.74 -47.75 -36.87
C VAL A 83 28.07 -48.38 -38.10
N THR A 84 27.52 -47.57 -39.00
CA THR A 84 26.79 -48.03 -40.19
C THR A 84 27.70 -48.39 -41.37
N SER A 85 29.00 -48.09 -41.31
CA SER A 85 29.94 -48.36 -42.41
C SER A 85 30.61 -49.74 -42.35
N ASN A 86 30.35 -50.52 -41.28
CA ASN A 86 30.90 -51.86 -41.13
C ASN A 86 29.84 -52.91 -41.48
N LYS A 87 30.17 -53.87 -42.35
CA LYS A 87 29.33 -55.04 -42.64
C LYS A 87 29.27 -55.96 -41.42
N LEU A 88 28.47 -55.57 -40.42
CA LEU A 88 28.26 -56.33 -39.19
C LEU A 88 27.45 -57.60 -39.50
N ASN A 89 27.96 -58.73 -39.03
CA ASN A 89 27.27 -60.01 -39.08
C ASN A 89 25.96 -59.95 -38.26
N TYR A 90 25.02 -60.86 -38.52
CA TYR A 90 23.71 -60.85 -37.86
C TYR A 90 23.81 -60.91 -36.32
N THR A 91 24.76 -61.69 -35.82
CA THR A 91 25.07 -61.81 -34.39
C THR A 91 25.59 -60.52 -33.79
N GLU A 92 26.46 -59.80 -34.50
CA GLU A 92 27.02 -58.51 -34.08
C GLU A 92 25.96 -57.42 -34.09
N ARG A 93 25.09 -57.38 -35.11
CA ARG A 93 23.92 -56.49 -35.13
C ARG A 93 22.97 -56.74 -33.96
N LYS A 94 22.75 -58.00 -33.59
CA LYS A 94 21.93 -58.35 -32.43
C LYS A 94 22.59 -57.88 -31.13
N ALA A 95 23.90 -58.08 -30.97
CA ALA A 95 24.66 -57.65 -29.81
C ALA A 95 24.66 -56.12 -29.65
N VAL A 96 24.92 -55.39 -30.74
CA VAL A 96 24.90 -53.92 -30.76
C VAL A 96 23.51 -53.40 -30.41
N ARG A 97 22.44 -53.93 -31.03
CA ARG A 97 21.06 -53.55 -30.67
C ARG A 97 20.78 -53.77 -29.19
N HIS A 98 21.18 -54.92 -28.66
CA HIS A 98 20.95 -55.26 -27.26
C HIS A 98 21.67 -54.29 -26.31
N GLN A 99 22.93 -53.97 -26.61
CA GLN A 99 23.72 -53.01 -25.85
C GLN A 99 23.16 -51.58 -25.93
N LEU A 100 22.69 -51.17 -27.11
CA LEU A 100 22.07 -49.86 -27.32
C LEU A 100 20.75 -49.75 -26.56
N THR A 101 19.91 -50.79 -26.60
CA THR A 101 18.68 -50.85 -25.80
C THR A 101 18.97 -50.85 -24.30
N ALA A 102 20.01 -51.57 -23.84
CA ALA A 102 20.39 -51.58 -22.43
C ALA A 102 20.87 -50.20 -21.96
N ASN A 103 21.66 -49.51 -22.77
CA ASN A 103 22.13 -48.15 -22.47
C ASN A 103 20.98 -47.14 -22.47
N LEU A 104 20.06 -47.22 -23.45
CA LEU A 104 18.86 -46.38 -23.49
C LEU A 104 17.99 -46.58 -22.26
N ILE A 105 17.72 -47.83 -21.88
CA ILE A 105 16.94 -48.15 -20.67
C ILE A 105 17.64 -47.60 -19.42
N LYS A 106 18.96 -47.71 -19.32
CA LYS A 106 19.74 -47.21 -18.18
C LYS A 106 19.64 -45.69 -18.03
N GLU A 107 19.77 -44.93 -19.12
CA GLU A 107 19.66 -43.47 -19.08
C GLU A 107 18.20 -43.02 -18.86
N LEU A 108 17.23 -43.66 -19.52
CA LEU A 108 15.81 -43.38 -19.31
C LEU A 108 15.35 -43.69 -17.87
N LYS A 109 15.98 -44.65 -17.19
CA LYS A 109 15.67 -44.98 -15.79
C LYS A 109 15.93 -43.81 -14.84
N ARG A 110 16.96 -42.99 -15.12
CA ARG A 110 17.25 -41.77 -14.32
C ARG A 110 16.13 -40.74 -14.45
N ILE A 111 15.65 -40.53 -15.67
CA ILE A 111 14.53 -39.61 -15.96
C ILE A 111 13.25 -40.10 -15.27
N ASN A 112 12.97 -41.41 -15.35
CA ASN A 112 11.79 -41.99 -14.70
C ASN A 112 11.86 -41.86 -13.17
N ASN A 113 13.02 -42.14 -12.57
CA ASN A 113 13.24 -41.97 -11.13
C ASN A 113 13.10 -40.51 -10.67
N PHE A 114 13.54 -39.56 -11.50
CA PHE A 114 13.36 -38.13 -11.22
C PHE A 114 11.87 -37.76 -11.30
N SER A 115 11.16 -38.18 -12.34
CA SER A 115 9.71 -37.97 -12.48
C SER A 115 8.92 -38.57 -11.31
N SER A 116 9.29 -39.76 -10.83
CA SER A 116 8.63 -40.36 -9.68
C SER A 116 8.89 -39.58 -8.39
N LYS A 117 10.12 -39.11 -8.17
CA LYS A 117 10.46 -38.27 -7.01
C LYS A 117 9.70 -36.94 -7.03
N LEU A 118 9.60 -36.32 -8.20
CA LEU A 118 8.90 -35.05 -8.37
C LEU A 118 7.40 -35.19 -8.06
N ARG A 119 6.78 -36.31 -8.44
CA ARG A 119 5.40 -36.65 -8.06
C ARG A 119 5.20 -36.90 -6.58
N THR A 120 6.18 -37.48 -5.88
CA THR A 120 6.08 -37.74 -4.43
C THR A 120 6.34 -36.51 -3.59
N GLU A 121 7.29 -35.66 -4.00
CA GLU A 121 7.69 -34.47 -3.21
C GLU A 121 6.80 -33.26 -3.50
N LEU A 122 6.26 -33.15 -4.72
CA LEU A 122 5.44 -32.01 -5.15
C LEU A 122 4.11 -32.46 -5.78
N PRO A 123 3.27 -33.21 -5.04
CA PRO A 123 1.99 -33.68 -5.55
C PRO A 123 1.02 -32.52 -5.85
N GLU A 124 1.12 -31.42 -5.09
CA GLU A 124 0.26 -30.24 -5.20
C GLU A 124 0.48 -29.48 -6.52
N LEU A 125 1.72 -29.41 -7.00
CA LEU A 125 2.10 -28.67 -8.22
C LEU A 125 1.65 -29.38 -9.51
N LEU A 126 1.51 -30.71 -9.44
CA LEU A 126 1.09 -31.58 -10.54
C LEU A 126 -0.39 -31.95 -10.45
N SER A 127 -1.09 -31.50 -9.40
CA SER A 127 -2.53 -31.65 -9.31
C SER A 127 -3.20 -30.64 -10.24
N ASP A 128 -3.97 -31.13 -11.23
CA ASP A 128 -4.70 -30.31 -12.22
C ASP A 128 -5.83 -29.45 -11.60
N GLY A 129 -5.90 -29.37 -10.28
CA GLY A 129 -6.96 -28.72 -9.54
C GLY A 129 -6.68 -27.23 -9.32
N ASN A 130 -7.57 -26.37 -9.81
CA ASN A 130 -7.70 -24.96 -9.40
C ASN A 130 -8.01 -24.76 -7.90
N THR A 131 -7.81 -25.77 -7.05
CA THR A 131 -8.18 -25.82 -5.62
C THR A 131 -7.44 -24.75 -4.83
N LEU A 132 -6.12 -24.63 -5.01
CA LEU A 132 -5.31 -23.59 -4.36
C LEU A 132 -5.78 -22.18 -4.75
N HIS A 133 -6.15 -21.97 -6.01
CA HIS A 133 -6.66 -20.67 -6.45
C HIS A 133 -8.01 -20.32 -5.81
N THR A 134 -8.92 -21.30 -5.74
CA THR A 134 -10.22 -21.10 -5.09
C THR A 134 -10.09 -20.86 -3.59
N GLU A 135 -9.12 -21.51 -2.94
CA GLU A 135 -8.84 -21.36 -1.52
C GLU A 135 -8.24 -19.97 -1.22
N ILE A 136 -7.30 -19.50 -2.05
CA ILE A 136 -6.75 -18.14 -1.96
C ILE A 136 -7.87 -17.10 -2.09
N LEU A 137 -8.78 -17.27 -3.05
CA LEU A 137 -9.92 -16.36 -3.22
C LEU A 137 -10.88 -16.39 -2.02
N HIS A 138 -11.09 -17.56 -1.42
CA HIS A 138 -11.91 -17.70 -0.22
C HIS A 138 -11.28 -16.99 0.98
N LEU A 139 -9.99 -17.21 1.22
CA LEU A 139 -9.23 -16.58 2.30
C LEU A 139 -9.18 -15.05 2.15
N GLU A 140 -9.00 -14.54 0.93
CA GLU A 140 -9.04 -13.10 0.66
C GLU A 140 -10.43 -12.50 0.95
N LYS A 141 -11.51 -13.21 0.59
CA LYS A 141 -12.87 -12.77 0.90
C LYS A 141 -13.12 -12.75 2.41
N GLN A 142 -12.66 -13.77 3.13
CA GLN A 142 -12.78 -13.86 4.58
C GLN A 142 -11.97 -12.74 5.27
N ARG A 143 -10.75 -12.47 4.80
CA ARG A 143 -9.91 -11.38 5.29
C ARG A 143 -10.61 -10.01 5.18
N ARG A 144 -11.24 -9.72 4.04
CA ARG A 144 -11.99 -8.46 3.85
C ARG A 144 -13.17 -8.34 4.80
N SER A 145 -13.96 -9.41 4.93
CA SER A 145 -15.08 -9.46 5.87
C SER A 145 -14.64 -9.20 7.32
N ASN A 146 -13.54 -9.83 7.73
CA ASN A 146 -12.98 -9.63 9.08
C ASN A 146 -12.46 -8.20 9.29
N LEU A 147 -11.94 -7.57 8.24
CA LEU A 147 -11.46 -6.19 8.33
C LEU A 147 -12.62 -5.19 8.44
N GLU A 148 -13.72 -5.43 7.72
CA GLU A 148 -14.95 -4.65 7.84
C GLU A 148 -15.57 -4.79 9.24
N SER A 149 -15.64 -6.00 9.80
CA SER A 149 -16.16 -6.23 11.16
C SER A 149 -15.29 -5.57 12.22
N MET A 150 -13.96 -5.62 12.07
CA MET A 150 -13.01 -4.90 12.93
C MET A 150 -13.24 -3.39 12.91
N ILE A 151 -13.45 -2.79 11.72
CA ILE A 151 -13.75 -1.36 11.60
C ILE A 151 -15.06 -1.02 12.32
N GLN A 152 -16.11 -1.81 12.11
CA GLN A 152 -17.40 -1.60 12.77
C GLN A 152 -17.27 -1.67 14.30
N LEU A 153 -16.57 -2.67 14.83
CA LEU A 153 -16.33 -2.82 16.28
C LEU A 153 -15.50 -1.67 16.84
N ARG A 154 -14.48 -1.20 16.12
CA ARG A 154 -13.65 -0.05 16.52
C ARG A 154 -14.46 1.23 16.58
N ASN A 155 -15.30 1.49 15.57
CA ASN A 155 -16.20 2.63 15.56
C ASN A 155 -17.19 2.58 16.73
N ARG A 156 -17.74 1.41 17.01
CA ARG A 156 -18.66 1.21 18.15
C ARG A 156 -17.95 1.46 19.48
N LYS A 157 -16.71 1.00 19.64
CA LYS A 157 -15.86 1.30 20.79
C LYS A 157 -15.61 2.80 20.95
N CYS A 158 -15.27 3.51 19.88
CA CYS A 158 -15.08 4.96 19.91
C CYS A 158 -16.36 5.69 20.34
N ASN A 159 -17.52 5.27 19.82
CA ASN A 159 -18.80 5.84 20.24
C ASN A 159 -19.07 5.60 21.73
N PHE A 160 -18.84 4.38 22.24
CA PHE A 160 -18.98 4.12 23.67
C PHE A 160 -18.01 4.93 24.52
N LEU A 161 -16.75 5.08 24.09
CA LEU A 161 -15.79 5.93 24.79
C LEU A 161 -16.24 7.40 24.81
N LYS A 162 -16.83 7.89 23.72
CA LYS A 162 -17.40 9.24 23.66
C LYS A 162 -18.56 9.40 24.64
N VAL A 163 -19.50 8.45 24.64
CA VAL A 163 -20.64 8.45 25.57
C VAL A 163 -20.17 8.37 27.02
N VAL A 164 -19.17 7.53 27.33
CA VAL A 164 -18.59 7.44 28.67
C VAL A 164 -17.86 8.73 29.05
N ALA A 165 -17.16 9.38 28.12
CA ALA A 165 -16.53 10.67 28.36
C ALA A 165 -17.58 11.76 28.62
N GLU A 166 -18.68 11.79 27.87
CA GLU A 166 -19.82 12.68 28.10
C GLU A 166 -20.48 12.40 29.46
N LEU A 167 -20.65 11.13 29.84
CA LEU A 167 -21.20 10.74 31.13
C LEU A 167 -20.27 11.11 32.31
N LYS A 168 -18.96 10.93 32.13
CA LYS A 168 -17.95 11.19 33.17
C LYS A 168 -17.65 12.69 33.35
N MET A 169 -17.59 13.43 32.25
CA MET A 169 -17.39 14.88 32.28
C MET A 169 -18.68 15.63 32.63
N GLY A 170 -19.83 15.04 32.29
CA GLY A 170 -21.17 15.52 32.64
C GLY A 170 -21.48 16.93 32.12
N PRO A 171 -22.66 17.47 32.47
CA PRO A 171 -22.98 18.88 32.29
C PRO A 171 -22.14 19.79 33.20
N TYR A 172 -21.45 19.22 34.19
CA TYR A 172 -20.68 19.98 35.18
C TYR A 172 -19.57 20.82 34.55
N LEU A 173 -18.79 20.25 33.63
CA LEU A 173 -17.73 21.01 32.96
C LEU A 173 -18.30 22.10 32.04
N ALA A 174 -19.41 21.83 31.35
CA ALA A 174 -20.07 22.84 30.53
C ALA A 174 -20.59 24.01 31.38
N CYS A 175 -21.26 23.70 32.50
CA CYS A 175 -21.71 24.70 33.48
C CYS A 175 -20.53 25.47 34.10
N GLU A 176 -19.43 24.80 34.44
CA GLU A 176 -18.23 25.45 34.98
C GLU A 176 -17.60 26.42 33.97
N LEU A 177 -17.56 26.03 32.69
CA LEU A 177 -17.04 26.85 31.61
C LEU A 177 -17.96 28.06 31.33
N GLU A 178 -19.28 27.87 31.39
CA GLU A 178 -20.25 28.96 31.31
C GLU A 178 -20.12 29.94 32.48
N VAL A 179 -19.93 29.44 33.71
CA VAL A 179 -19.69 30.26 34.91
C VAL A 179 -18.38 31.04 34.79
N MET A 180 -17.30 30.38 34.35
CA MET A 180 -16.01 31.03 34.11
C MET A 180 -16.11 32.11 33.03
N PHE A 181 -16.83 31.84 31.94
CA PHE A 181 -17.05 32.79 30.87
C PHE A 181 -17.90 34.00 31.32
N ALA A 182 -18.97 33.76 32.07
CA ALA A 182 -19.80 34.80 32.65
C ALA A 182 -18.98 35.69 33.62
N ASN A 183 -18.15 35.10 34.47
CA ASN A 183 -17.25 35.82 35.37
C ASN A 183 -16.22 36.67 34.62
N ALA A 184 -15.60 36.12 33.56
CA ALA A 184 -14.66 36.85 32.73
C ALA A 184 -15.33 38.07 32.05
N ARG A 185 -16.54 37.88 31.50
CA ARG A 185 -17.31 38.95 30.87
C ARG A 185 -17.76 40.03 31.86
N HIS A 186 -18.13 39.63 33.08
CA HIS A 186 -18.44 40.55 34.18
C HIS A 186 -17.22 41.41 34.54
N ASN A 187 -16.06 40.79 34.73
CA ASN A 187 -14.81 41.49 35.02
C ASN A 187 -14.41 42.44 33.88
N GLN A 188 -14.54 42.02 32.62
CA GLN A 188 -14.30 42.89 31.47
C GLN A 188 -15.23 44.11 31.47
N THR A 189 -16.50 43.91 31.81
CA THR A 189 -17.48 45.00 31.89
C THR A 189 -17.13 45.98 33.02
N LYS A 190 -16.73 45.49 34.20
CA LYS A 190 -16.23 46.32 35.30
C LYS A 190 -15.03 47.17 34.87
N VAL A 191 -14.05 46.55 34.21
CA VAL A 191 -12.86 47.26 33.71
C VAL A 191 -13.24 48.33 32.70
N ASN A 192 -14.16 48.04 31.77
CA ASN A 192 -14.61 49.02 30.79
C ASN A 192 -15.34 50.21 31.44
N ILE A 193 -16.18 49.96 32.45
CA ILE A 193 -16.87 51.01 33.22
C ILE A 193 -15.85 51.87 33.96
N LEU A 194 -14.91 51.25 34.69
CA LEU A 194 -13.85 51.98 35.40
C LEU A 194 -12.99 52.79 34.45
N ARG A 195 -12.62 52.22 33.29
CA ARG A 195 -11.87 52.94 32.26
C ARG A 195 -12.66 54.14 31.74
N GLY A 196 -13.95 53.97 31.44
CA GLY A 196 -14.82 55.07 30.99
C GLY A 196 -14.93 56.17 32.04
N TYR A 197 -15.09 55.78 33.31
CA TYR A 197 -15.10 56.71 34.44
C TYR A 197 -13.78 57.50 34.54
N PHE A 198 -12.62 56.82 34.54
CA PHE A 198 -11.32 57.49 34.62
C PHE A 198 -11.04 58.41 33.44
N VAL A 199 -11.38 57.99 32.22
CA VAL A 199 -11.25 58.85 31.03
C VAL A 199 -12.13 60.09 31.16
N ASN A 200 -13.38 59.92 31.58
CA ASN A 200 -14.29 61.04 31.75
C ASN A 200 -13.82 62.01 32.84
N GLU A 201 -13.36 61.48 33.98
CA GLU A 201 -12.84 62.29 35.08
C GLU A 201 -11.55 63.03 34.68
N LEU A 202 -10.65 62.38 33.95
CA LEU A 202 -9.43 63.01 33.41
C LEU A 202 -9.77 64.16 32.46
N LEU A 203 -10.68 63.94 31.51
CA LEU A 203 -11.10 64.97 30.55
C LEU A 203 -11.80 66.13 31.26
N THR A 204 -12.72 65.83 32.18
CA THR A 204 -13.48 66.84 32.93
C THR A 204 -12.54 67.68 33.79
N ARG A 205 -11.64 67.07 34.57
CA ARG A 205 -10.69 67.82 35.41
C ARG A 205 -9.68 68.62 34.58
N THR A 206 -9.16 68.07 33.49
CA THR A 206 -8.22 68.82 32.63
C THR A 206 -8.89 69.98 31.93
N GLU A 207 -10.11 69.81 31.42
CA GLU A 207 -10.86 70.90 30.79
C GLU A 207 -11.25 71.99 31.79
N HIS A 208 -11.74 71.63 32.99
CA HIS A 208 -12.03 72.61 34.04
C HIS A 208 -10.77 73.34 34.51
N ASN A 209 -9.65 72.63 34.69
CA ASN A 209 -8.39 73.24 35.08
C ASN A 209 -7.86 74.21 34.01
N LEU A 210 -7.93 73.84 32.72
CA LEU A 210 -7.51 74.72 31.62
C LEU A 210 -8.39 75.96 31.50
N LYS A 211 -9.71 75.83 31.70
CA LYS A 211 -10.62 76.98 31.74
C LYS A 211 -10.29 77.91 32.90
N ALA A 212 -10.06 77.37 34.10
CA ALA A 212 -9.70 78.16 35.27
C ALA A 212 -8.36 78.90 35.08
N ILE A 213 -7.35 78.26 34.48
CA ILE A 213 -6.06 78.91 34.19
C ILE A 213 -6.26 80.08 33.21
N ARG A 214 -7.00 79.88 32.12
CA ARG A 214 -7.27 80.95 31.14
C ARG A 214 -8.06 82.11 31.73
N GLU A 215 -8.98 81.83 32.65
CA GLU A 215 -9.76 82.87 33.34
C GLU A 215 -8.85 83.73 34.23
N VAL A 216 -7.93 83.10 34.97
CA VAL A 216 -6.92 83.79 35.78
C VAL A 216 -5.96 84.60 34.91
N GLU A 217 -5.48 84.03 33.81
CA GLU A 217 -4.65 84.76 32.83
C GLU A 217 -5.39 85.97 32.26
N GLY A 218 -6.70 85.84 31.99
CA GLY A 218 -7.57 86.96 31.60
C GLY A 218 -7.58 88.07 32.64
N TYR A 219 -7.85 87.74 33.92
CA TYR A 219 -7.84 88.74 34.99
C TYR A 219 -6.47 89.41 35.19
N ILE A 220 -5.38 88.68 35.00
CA ILE A 220 -4.01 89.24 35.08
C ILE A 220 -3.80 90.23 33.94
N ASN A 221 -4.19 89.89 32.71
CA ASN A 221 -4.07 90.79 31.57
C ASN A 221 -4.91 92.05 31.76
N ASP A 222 -6.16 91.91 32.19
CA ASP A 222 -7.06 93.04 32.49
C ASP A 222 -6.49 93.96 33.60
N ALA A 223 -5.82 93.38 34.61
CA ALA A 223 -5.15 94.14 35.66
C ALA A 223 -3.91 94.88 35.14
N MET A 224 -3.11 94.23 34.30
CA MET A 224 -1.95 94.88 33.68
C MET A 224 -2.33 96.00 32.71
N GLU A 225 -3.42 95.82 31.94
CA GLU A 225 -3.94 96.87 31.06
C GLU A 225 -4.41 98.09 31.87
N LYS A 226 -5.12 97.87 32.98
CA LYS A 226 -5.52 98.95 33.89
C LYS A 226 -4.33 99.67 34.52
N ASP A 227 -3.29 98.93 34.94
CA ASP A 227 -2.08 99.54 35.50
C ASP A 227 -1.30 100.37 34.46
N GLN A 228 -1.36 99.98 33.18
CA GLN A 228 -0.79 100.74 32.05
C GLN A 228 -1.62 101.98 31.69
N GLU A 229 -2.95 101.91 31.81
CA GLU A 229 -3.84 103.06 31.64
C GLU A 229 -3.69 104.10 32.76
N ILE A 230 -3.36 103.67 33.99
CA ILE A 230 -3.14 104.55 35.15
C ILE A 230 -1.73 105.20 35.12
N SER A 231 -0.77 104.62 34.38
CA SER A 231 0.59 105.17 34.23
C SER A 231 0.79 106.12 33.03
N ASN A 232 -0.25 106.41 32.25
CA ASN A 232 -0.27 107.42 31.18
C ASN A 232 -1.11 108.65 31.59
#